data_AF-A0A2V8UF54-F1
#
_entry.id   AF-A0A2V8UF54-F1
#
_cell.length_a   1.000
_cell.length_b   1.000
_cell.length_c   1.000
_cell.angle_alpha   90.00
_cell.angle_beta   90.00
_cell.angle_gamma   90.00
#
_symmetry.space_group_name_H-M   'P 1'
#
loop_
_entity.id
_entity.type
_entity.pdbx_description
1 polymer ?
#
loop_
_entity_poly.entity_id
_entity_poly.type
_entity_poly.pdbx_seq_one_letter_code
_entity_poly.pdbx_strand_id
1 'polypeptide(L)'
;MPWLDEGKGEFMRKILMIAPLLVAAASQALLADEGRIPIFRPTRITQPGHYVVTRNIAVTAGVLLDIQAGGVTVDLNGHTLSSSSLTDDLVQLTCPGGVEPPDPEKLLNGNLSAA
;
A
#
# COMPACT_ATOMS: atom_id res chain seq x y z
N MET A 1 39.37 58.14 -10.49
CA MET A 1 37.93 58.19 -10.83
C MET A 1 37.37 56.82 -10.50
N PRO A 2 36.51 56.70 -9.46
CA PRO A 2 35.84 55.44 -9.14
C PRO A 2 34.74 55.19 -10.18
N TRP A 3 34.01 54.08 -9.99
CA TRP A 3 32.66 53.83 -10.49
C TRP A 3 32.55 52.79 -11.63
N LEU A 4 32.25 51.56 -11.23
CA LEU A 4 31.20 50.74 -11.86
C LEU A 4 30.80 49.62 -10.87
N ASP A 5 30.03 49.97 -9.84
CA ASP A 5 29.23 48.99 -9.08
C ASP A 5 27.74 49.29 -9.34
N GLU A 6 27.28 48.95 -10.55
CA GLU A 6 25.88 49.11 -10.96
C GLU A 6 25.27 47.81 -11.53
N GLY A 7 25.96 46.67 -11.42
CA GLY A 7 25.50 45.41 -12.01
C GLY A 7 24.86 44.42 -11.02
N LYS A 8 25.04 44.62 -9.71
CA LYS A 8 24.78 43.57 -8.71
C LYS A 8 23.39 43.65 -8.06
N GLY A 9 22.77 44.83 -8.03
CA GLY A 9 21.48 45.05 -7.37
C GLY A 9 20.25 44.57 -8.16
N GLU A 10 20.28 44.66 -9.50
CA GLU A 10 19.15 44.29 -10.36
C GLU A 10 19.00 42.77 -10.52
N PHE A 11 20.13 42.05 -10.59
CA PHE A 11 20.13 40.58 -10.61
C PHE A 11 19.65 39.99 -9.28
N MET A 12 20.00 40.59 -8.15
CA MET A 12 19.55 40.13 -6.82
C MET A 12 18.07 40.39 -6.57
N ARG A 13 17.48 41.45 -7.13
CA ARG A 13 16.03 41.72 -7.01
C ARG A 13 15.20 40.79 -7.89
N LYS A 14 15.71 40.46 -9.08
CA LYS A 14 15.03 39.54 -10.00
C LYS A 14 15.15 38.08 -9.54
N ILE A 15 16.29 37.67 -8.97
CA ILE A 15 16.46 36.34 -8.39
C ILE A 15 15.65 36.19 -7.07
N LEU A 16 15.57 37.23 -6.25
CA LEU A 16 14.84 37.17 -4.98
C LEU A 16 13.31 37.15 -5.16
N MET A 17 12.76 37.75 -6.23
CA MET A 17 11.31 37.77 -6.47
C MET A 17 10.75 36.57 -7.24
N ILE A 18 11.59 35.77 -7.92
CA ILE A 18 11.14 34.58 -8.66
C ILE A 18 11.18 33.32 -7.76
N ALA A 19 11.93 33.37 -6.66
CA ALA A 19 12.15 32.24 -5.77
C ALA A 19 10.93 31.71 -4.99
N PRO A 20 9.88 32.47 -4.62
CA PRO A 20 8.76 31.90 -3.87
C PRO A 20 7.66 31.29 -4.75
N LEU A 21 7.65 31.54 -6.06
CA LEU A 21 6.57 31.05 -6.94
C LEU A 21 6.73 29.57 -7.32
N LEU A 22 7.96 29.03 -7.27
CA LEU A 22 8.23 27.63 -7.68
C LEU A 22 8.07 26.61 -6.54
N VAL A 23 7.63 27.02 -5.35
CA VAL A 23 7.48 26.13 -4.18
C VAL A 23 6.01 25.79 -3.87
N ALA A 24 5.04 26.32 -4.62
CA ALA A 24 3.62 26.17 -4.29
C ALA A 24 2.85 25.09 -5.08
N ALA A 25 3.48 24.34 -5.99
CA ALA A 25 2.76 23.45 -6.91
C ALA A 25 3.02 21.95 -6.73
N ALA A 26 3.67 21.51 -5.65
CA ALA A 26 3.97 20.09 -5.43
C ALA A 26 2.95 19.33 -4.54
N SER A 27 1.90 19.98 -4.05
CA SER A 27 0.87 19.34 -3.20
C SER A 27 -0.35 18.81 -3.95
N GLN A 28 -0.38 18.87 -5.29
CA GLN A 28 -1.48 18.33 -6.08
C GLN A 28 -1.25 16.88 -6.50
N ALA A 29 -1.02 16.00 -5.53
CA ALA A 29 -1.13 14.55 -5.73
C ALA A 29 -1.91 13.85 -4.61
N LEU A 30 -2.74 14.60 -3.89
CA LEU A 30 -3.82 14.06 -3.06
C LEU A 30 -5.16 14.25 -3.79
N LEU A 31 -5.21 13.88 -5.08
CA LEU A 31 -6.51 13.55 -5.66
C LEU A 31 -7.02 12.38 -4.83
N ALA A 32 -8.27 12.48 -4.38
CA ALA A 32 -8.96 11.45 -3.63
C ALA A 32 -9.16 10.21 -4.52
N ASP A 33 -8.08 9.51 -4.82
CA ASP A 33 -8.09 8.06 -4.90
C ASP A 33 -8.26 7.62 -3.45
N GLU A 34 -9.36 6.95 -3.13
CA GLU A 34 -9.73 6.55 -1.77
C GLU A 34 -8.78 5.44 -1.21
N GLY A 35 -7.49 5.51 -1.50
CA GLY A 35 -6.48 4.51 -1.14
C GLY A 35 -6.84 3.12 -1.65
N ARG A 36 -7.60 3.01 -2.74
CA ARG A 36 -8.14 1.73 -3.20
C ARG A 36 -7.11 1.04 -4.09
N ILE A 37 -6.58 -0.06 -3.59
CA ILE A 37 -5.54 -0.83 -4.26
C ILE A 37 -6.21 -1.75 -5.31
N PRO A 38 -5.92 -1.59 -6.61
CA PRO A 38 -6.61 -2.33 -7.65
C PRO A 38 -6.16 -3.80 -7.69
N ILE A 39 -7.13 -4.70 -7.80
CA ILE A 39 -6.95 -6.13 -8.07
C ILE A 39 -7.47 -6.42 -9.47
N PHE A 40 -6.58 -6.91 -10.34
CA PHE A 40 -6.91 -7.29 -11.71
C PHE A 40 -6.30 -8.64 -12.11
N ARG A 41 -5.60 -9.30 -11.20
CA ARG A 41 -4.96 -10.61 -11.42
C ARG A 41 -4.91 -11.37 -10.08
N PRO A 42 -4.59 -12.67 -10.08
CA PRO A 42 -4.30 -13.38 -8.84
C PRO A 42 -3.26 -12.61 -8.02
N THR A 43 -3.57 -12.37 -6.76
CA THR A 43 -2.86 -11.39 -5.93
C THR A 43 -2.69 -11.92 -4.51
N ARG A 44 -1.46 -11.77 -4.00
CA ARG A 44 -1.14 -11.92 -2.59
C ARG A 44 -1.22 -10.56 -1.89
N ILE A 45 -2.01 -10.47 -0.84
CA ILE A 45 -2.24 -9.25 -0.07
C ILE A 45 -1.49 -9.36 1.26
N THR A 46 -0.41 -8.58 1.40
CA THR A 46 0.46 -8.62 2.60
C THR A 46 0.37 -7.36 3.46
N GLN A 47 -0.49 -6.41 3.11
CA GLN A 47 -0.66 -5.14 3.81
C GLN A 47 -2.14 -4.84 4.06
N PRO A 48 -2.48 -4.27 5.23
CA PRO A 48 -3.83 -3.78 5.50
C PRO A 48 -4.23 -2.73 4.46
N GLY A 49 -5.52 -2.62 4.15
CA GLY A 49 -6.01 -1.63 3.20
C GLY A 49 -7.33 -2.01 2.53
N HIS A 50 -7.79 -1.11 1.67
CA HIS A 50 -8.97 -1.29 0.85
C HIS A 50 -8.55 -1.68 -0.56
N TYR A 51 -9.02 -2.83 -1.01
CA TYR A 51 -8.72 -3.37 -2.33
C TYR A 51 -9.99 -3.41 -3.17
N VAL A 52 -9.87 -3.10 -4.45
CA VAL A 52 -11.00 -3.08 -5.38
C VAL A 52 -10.70 -3.94 -6.59
N VAL A 53 -11.58 -4.90 -6.89
CA VAL A 53 -11.49 -5.68 -8.11
C VAL A 53 -11.94 -4.80 -9.28
N THR A 54 -11.21 -4.83 -10.39
CA THR A 54 -11.45 -3.93 -11.54
C THR A 54 -11.80 -4.66 -12.83
N ARG A 55 -11.83 -6.00 -12.80
CA ARG A 55 -12.30 -6.87 -13.89
C ARG A 55 -12.64 -8.26 -13.37
N ASN A 56 -13.31 -9.05 -14.19
CA ASN A 56 -13.45 -10.48 -13.93
C ASN A 56 -12.08 -11.16 -13.95
N ILE A 57 -11.81 -12.03 -12.97
CA ILE A 57 -10.55 -12.76 -12.85
C ILE A 57 -10.88 -14.25 -12.79
N ALA A 58 -10.31 -15.01 -13.71
CA ALA A 58 -10.44 -16.46 -13.75
C ALA A 58 -9.08 -17.12 -13.60
N VAL A 59 -9.02 -18.22 -12.84
CA VAL A 59 -7.87 -19.10 -12.72
C VAL A 59 -8.26 -20.53 -13.08
N THR A 60 -7.30 -21.32 -13.55
CA THR A 60 -7.54 -22.74 -13.84
C THR A 60 -7.36 -23.61 -12.60
N ALA A 61 -6.39 -23.24 -11.75
CA ALA A 61 -6.04 -23.90 -10.50
C ALA A 61 -5.31 -22.91 -9.58
N GLY A 62 -5.23 -23.27 -8.30
CA GLY A 62 -4.59 -22.48 -7.25
C GLY A 62 -5.44 -21.32 -6.71
N VAL A 63 -4.86 -20.62 -5.73
CA VAL A 63 -5.53 -19.55 -4.99
C VAL A 63 -5.50 -18.26 -5.80
N LEU A 64 -6.67 -17.65 -5.99
CA LEU A 64 -6.78 -16.37 -6.68
C LEU A 64 -6.40 -15.23 -5.74
N LEU A 65 -6.93 -15.23 -4.52
CA LEU A 65 -6.65 -14.20 -3.51
C LEU A 65 -6.08 -14.82 -2.23
N ASP A 66 -4.81 -14.54 -1.97
CA ASP A 66 -4.07 -15.04 -0.81
C ASP A 66 -3.84 -13.88 0.17
N ILE A 67 -4.64 -13.81 1.24
CA ILE A 67 -4.68 -12.69 2.18
C ILE A 67 -3.85 -13.03 3.41
N GLN A 68 -2.78 -12.27 3.61
CA GLN A 68 -1.74 -12.47 4.62
C GLN A 68 -1.58 -11.26 5.55
N ALA A 69 -2.60 -10.42 5.66
CA ALA A 69 -2.64 -9.32 6.59
C ALA A 69 -4.04 -9.18 7.19
N GLY A 70 -4.09 -8.76 8.46
CA GLY A 70 -5.33 -8.25 9.05
C GLY A 70 -5.68 -6.87 8.50
N GLY A 71 -6.91 -6.40 8.72
CA GLY A 71 -7.34 -5.07 8.29
C GLY A 71 -7.49 -4.91 6.77
N VAL A 72 -7.76 -6.01 6.07
CA VAL A 72 -7.98 -6.04 4.62
C VAL A 72 -9.47 -6.02 4.34
N THR A 73 -9.91 -5.10 3.48
CA THR A 73 -11.25 -5.11 2.87
C THR A 73 -11.11 -5.29 1.38
N VAL A 74 -11.85 -6.24 0.80
CA VAL A 74 -11.88 -6.47 -0.66
C VAL A 74 -13.28 -6.17 -1.16
N ASP A 75 -13.39 -5.17 -2.03
CA ASP A 75 -14.60 -4.85 -2.79
C ASP A 75 -14.52 -5.50 -4.17
N LEU A 76 -15.51 -6.34 -4.51
CA LEU A 76 -15.57 -6.99 -5.82
C LEU A 76 -16.03 -6.04 -6.93
N ASN A 77 -16.64 -4.90 -6.61
CA ASN A 77 -17.07 -3.87 -7.56
C ASN A 77 -17.89 -4.44 -8.75
N GLY A 78 -18.76 -5.42 -8.47
CA GLY A 78 -19.59 -6.08 -9.49
C GLY A 78 -18.87 -7.09 -10.39
N HIS A 79 -17.61 -7.42 -10.11
CA HIS A 79 -16.84 -8.39 -10.89
C HIS A 79 -16.86 -9.80 -10.28
N THR A 80 -16.66 -10.79 -11.15
CA THR A 80 -16.60 -12.21 -10.78
C THR A 80 -15.16 -12.68 -10.60
N LEU A 81 -14.93 -13.38 -9.50
CA LEU A 81 -13.75 -14.22 -9.28
C LEU A 81 -14.17 -15.66 -9.52
N SER A 82 -13.44 -16.40 -10.36
CA SER A 82 -13.80 -17.77 -10.71
C SER A 82 -12.59 -18.70 -10.81
N SER A 83 -12.80 -19.96 -10.47
CA SER A 83 -11.83 -21.04 -10.69
C SER A 83 -12.52 -22.20 -11.39
N SER A 84 -11.80 -22.90 -12.27
CA SER A 84 -12.24 -24.21 -12.80
C SER A 84 -11.77 -25.38 -11.93
N SER A 85 -10.97 -25.13 -10.89
CA SER A 85 -10.56 -26.15 -9.93
C SER A 85 -11.68 -26.41 -8.93
N LEU A 86 -11.88 -27.68 -8.58
CA LEU A 86 -12.86 -28.12 -7.61
C LEU A 86 -12.26 -28.33 -6.21
N THR A 87 -10.93 -28.26 -6.10
CA THR A 87 -10.19 -28.59 -4.88
C THR A 87 -9.43 -27.41 -4.31
N ASP A 88 -9.21 -26.35 -5.09
CA ASP A 88 -8.52 -25.15 -4.64
C ASP A 88 -9.49 -24.13 -4.05
N ASP A 89 -9.08 -23.49 -2.96
CA ASP A 89 -9.77 -22.32 -2.44
C ASP A 89 -9.59 -21.13 -3.39
N LEU A 90 -10.69 -20.45 -3.72
CA LEU A 90 -10.65 -19.23 -4.52
C LEU A 90 -10.01 -18.07 -3.74
N VAL A 91 -10.32 -17.99 -2.44
CA VAL A 91 -9.82 -16.98 -1.50
C VAL A 91 -9.32 -17.71 -0.25
N GLN A 92 -8.05 -17.50 0.08
CA GLN A 92 -7.41 -18.07 1.26
C GLN A 92 -7.01 -16.96 2.23
N LEU A 93 -7.22 -17.21 3.52
CA LEU A 93 -6.67 -16.41 4.61
C LEU A 93 -5.49 -17.17 5.20
N THR A 94 -4.28 -16.66 4.99
CA THR A 94 -3.04 -17.26 5.53
C THR A 94 -2.42 -16.26 6.49
N CYS A 95 -2.70 -16.41 7.78
CA CYS A 95 -2.10 -15.54 8.80
C CYS A 95 -0.59 -15.78 8.88
N PRO A 96 0.28 -14.78 8.60
CA PRO A 96 1.70 -14.90 8.89
C PRO A 96 1.86 -14.82 10.41
N GLY A 97 2.12 -15.97 11.04
CA GLY A 97 2.18 -16.07 12.49
C GLY A 97 0.90 -16.65 13.09
N GLY A 98 0.51 -17.83 12.60
CA GLY A 98 0.00 -18.81 13.55
C GLY A 98 1.05 -18.89 14.66
N VAL A 99 0.76 -18.28 15.81
CA VAL A 99 1.48 -18.60 17.03
C VAL A 99 1.33 -20.11 17.13
N GLU A 100 2.43 -20.84 16.94
CA GLU A 100 2.53 -22.18 17.48
C GLU A 100 1.98 -22.06 18.91
N PRO A 101 0.91 -22.80 19.26
CA PRO A 101 0.44 -22.81 20.64
C PRO A 101 1.69 -23.00 21.50
N PRO A 102 1.93 -22.17 22.54
CA PRO A 102 3.07 -22.42 23.40
C PRO A 102 3.02 -23.89 23.78
N ASP A 103 4.11 -24.63 23.53
CA ASP A 103 4.22 -26.00 24.02
C ASP A 103 3.70 -25.99 25.46
N PRO A 104 2.86 -26.95 25.88
CA PRO A 104 2.23 -26.89 27.21
C PRO A 104 3.27 -26.79 28.34
N GLU A 105 4.52 -27.16 28.06
CA GLU A 105 5.69 -26.97 28.93
C GLU A 105 6.27 -25.54 29.01
N LYS A 106 5.93 -24.61 28.11
CA LYS A 106 6.37 -23.21 28.18
C LYS A 106 5.49 -22.34 29.09
N LEU A 107 4.39 -22.90 29.59
CA LEU A 107 3.53 -22.32 30.63
C LEU A 107 3.89 -22.86 32.01
N LEU A 108 5.15 -22.72 32.41
CA LEU A 108 5.54 -23.01 33.80
C LEU A 108 5.07 -21.84 34.69
N ASN A 109 4.01 -22.10 35.46
CA ASN A 109 3.64 -21.34 36.67
C ASN A 109 3.13 -19.91 36.42
N GLY A 110 2.49 -19.66 35.27
CA GLY A 110 1.71 -18.44 35.04
C GLY A 110 2.50 -17.22 34.59
N ASN A 111 3.78 -17.36 34.22
CA ASN A 111 4.55 -16.30 33.58
C ASN A 111 4.98 -16.72 32.17
N LEU A 112 4.77 -15.85 31.18
CA LEU A 112 5.37 -16.03 29.84
C LEU A 112 6.89 -15.90 29.96
N SER A 113 7.62 -16.99 29.77
CA SER A 113 9.07 -16.94 29.58
C SER A 113 9.37 -16.63 28.11
N ALA A 114 9.80 -15.40 27.83
CA ALA A 114 10.36 -15.03 26.53
C ALA A 114 11.78 -15.62 26.43
N ALA A 115 12.08 -16.25 25.29
CA ALA A 115 13.46 -16.50 24.87
C ALA A 115 14.04 -15.21 24.30
#